data_AF-A0A918CCZ7-F1
#
_entry.id   AF-A0A918CCZ7-F1
#
_cell.length_a   1.000
_cell.length_b   1.000
_cell.length_c   1.000
_cell.angle_alpha   90.00
_cell.angle_beta   90.00
_cell.angle_gamma   90.00
#
_symmetry.space_group_name_H-M   'P 1'
#
loop_
_entity.id
_entity.type
_entity.pdbx_description
1 polymer ?
#
loop_
_entity_poly.entity_id
_entity_poly.type
_entity_poly.pdbx_seq_one_letter_code
_entity_poly.pdbx_strand_id
1 'polypeptide(L)'
;MKRSYEVTLNGVKHEIDPKTKDTFTTLHLELPGEADLRFLHQVFLRFKEPRQGQSGHFRLHIEDLDGDKRTFDLTSEGTKTKDFMLLAVVKKNFNPHDGFEQFFGRMYFEGDPRPVLLFEAELFQPDALIEAVDTLTQSVKGSDVTVTLEYGDKSVTLGKKDRNLDA
;
A
#
# COMPACT_ATOMS: atom_id res chain seq x y z
N MET A 1 -1.51 13.09 -4.20
CA MET A 1 -2.42 12.91 -5.36
C MET A 1 -3.10 11.57 -5.23
N LYS A 2 -4.42 11.52 -5.35
CA LYS A 2 -5.26 10.33 -5.13
C LYS A 2 -6.05 9.99 -6.39
N ARG A 3 -6.16 8.70 -6.72
CA ARG A 3 -6.94 8.18 -7.85
C ARG A 3 -7.73 6.95 -7.42
N SER A 4 -8.92 6.80 -7.98
CA SER A 4 -9.81 5.66 -7.74
C SER A 4 -10.19 5.03 -9.07
N TYR A 5 -10.26 3.71 -9.09
CA TYR A 5 -10.54 2.89 -10.26
C TYR A 5 -11.61 1.86 -9.88
N GLU A 6 -12.66 1.76 -10.68
CA GLU A 6 -13.53 0.59 -10.61
C GLU A 6 -12.78 -0.60 -11.20
N VAL A 7 -12.69 -1.69 -10.44
CA VAL A 7 -11.85 -2.85 -10.78
C VAL A 7 -12.67 -4.12 -10.79
N THR A 8 -12.23 -5.10 -11.57
CA THR A 8 -12.81 -6.44 -11.53
C THR A 8 -11.89 -7.38 -10.76
N LEU A 9 -12.46 -8.23 -9.91
CA LEU A 9 -11.68 -9.25 -9.22
C LEU A 9 -11.35 -10.40 -10.18
N ASN A 10 -10.08 -10.55 -10.53
CA ASN A 10 -9.60 -11.63 -11.40
C ASN A 10 -9.17 -12.88 -10.61
N GLY A 11 -8.85 -12.72 -9.33
CA GLY A 11 -8.53 -13.88 -8.48
C GLY A 11 -8.16 -13.53 -7.06
N VAL A 12 -8.47 -14.45 -6.15
CA VAL A 12 -8.15 -14.37 -4.72
C VAL A 12 -7.28 -15.56 -4.35
N LYS A 13 -6.27 -15.33 -3.51
CA LYS A 13 -5.48 -16.39 -2.90
C LYS A 13 -5.35 -16.14 -1.40
N HIS A 14 -5.54 -17.19 -0.62
CA HIS A 14 -5.26 -17.17 0.82
C HIS A 14 -3.94 -17.85 1.05
N GLU A 15 -3.00 -17.12 1.63
CA GLU A 15 -1.60 -17.51 1.74
C GLU A 15 -1.12 -17.32 3.18
N ILE A 16 -0.07 -18.04 3.55
CA ILE A 16 0.59 -17.92 4.85
C ILE A 16 2.02 -17.50 4.56
N ASP A 17 2.47 -16.41 5.18
CA ASP A 17 3.86 -15.98 5.07
C ASP A 17 4.76 -17.04 5.70
N PRO A 18 5.66 -17.68 4.94
CA PRO A 18 6.49 -18.75 5.48
C PRO A 18 7.45 -18.26 6.58
N LYS A 19 7.82 -16.97 6.56
CA LYS A 19 8.74 -16.32 7.50
C LYS A 19 8.03 -15.83 8.76
N THR A 20 6.95 -15.07 8.62
CA THR A 20 6.25 -14.46 9.78
C THR A 20 5.13 -15.33 10.33
N LYS A 21 4.70 -16.36 9.59
CA LYS A 21 3.53 -17.21 9.89
C LYS A 21 2.20 -16.45 9.89
N ASP A 22 2.18 -15.23 9.36
CA ASP A 22 0.95 -14.45 9.23
C ASP A 22 0.11 -14.94 8.06
N THR A 23 -1.19 -15.01 8.25
CA THR A 23 -2.14 -15.30 7.18
C THR A 23 -2.50 -14.00 6.46
N PHE A 24 -2.55 -14.04 5.13
CA PHE A 24 -2.98 -12.91 4.32
C PHE A 24 -3.76 -13.37 3.09
N THR A 25 -4.52 -12.45 2.54
CA THR A 25 -5.31 -12.63 1.33
C THR A 25 -4.75 -11.74 0.23
N THR A 26 -4.31 -12.35 -0.87
CA THR A 26 -3.84 -11.68 -2.08
C THR A 26 -4.98 -11.51 -3.07
N LEU A 27 -5.21 -10.28 -3.51
CA LEU A 27 -6.17 -9.93 -4.55
C LEU A 27 -5.45 -9.58 -5.85
N HIS A 28 -5.97 -10.13 -6.95
CA HIS A 28 -5.62 -9.71 -8.31
C HIS A 28 -6.77 -8.88 -8.87
N LEU A 29 -6.57 -7.57 -8.91
CA LEU A 29 -7.57 -6.61 -9.36
C LEU A 29 -7.26 -6.21 -10.80
N GLU A 30 -8.16 -6.54 -11.72
CA GLU A 30 -8.11 -6.08 -13.09
C GLU A 30 -8.40 -4.59 -13.15
N LEU A 31 -7.45 -3.85 -13.70
CA LEU A 31 -7.54 -2.41 -13.87
C LEU A 31 -8.28 -2.09 -15.18
N PRO A 32 -9.09 -1.02 -15.21
CA PRO A 32 -9.74 -0.59 -16.44
C PRO A 32 -8.69 -0.15 -17.47
N GLY A 33 -9.00 -0.31 -18.76
CA GLY A 33 -8.08 0.03 -19.86
C GLY A 33 -7.63 1.49 -19.87
N GLU A 34 -8.42 2.40 -19.27
CA GLU A 34 -8.12 3.82 -19.13
C GLU A 34 -7.35 4.17 -17.83
N ALA A 35 -6.99 3.18 -17.01
CA ALA A 35 -6.25 3.44 -15.78
C ALA A 35 -4.90 4.12 -16.08
N ASP A 36 -4.52 5.11 -15.27
CA ASP A 36 -3.22 5.77 -15.37
C ASP A 36 -2.13 4.82 -14.84
N LEU A 37 -1.61 3.99 -15.75
CA LEU A 37 -0.64 2.96 -15.43
C LEU A 37 0.68 3.54 -14.93
N ARG A 38 1.05 4.73 -15.41
CA ARG A 38 2.28 5.40 -14.98
C ARG A 38 2.14 5.84 -13.52
N PHE A 39 1.00 6.43 -13.16
CA PHE A 39 0.69 6.77 -11.79
C PHE A 39 0.69 5.53 -10.89
N LEU A 40 -0.05 4.48 -11.27
CA LEU A 40 -0.11 3.26 -10.47
C LEU A 40 1.28 2.65 -10.30
N HIS A 41 2.05 2.52 -11.38
CA HIS A 41 3.42 2.02 -11.31
C HIS A 41 4.28 2.84 -10.35
N GLN A 42 4.17 4.17 -10.36
CA GLN A 42 4.89 5.03 -9.41
C GLN A 42 4.47 4.80 -7.96
N VAL A 43 3.16 4.65 -7.68
CA VAL A 43 2.66 4.36 -6.32
C VAL A 43 3.15 2.99 -5.86
N PHE A 44 3.01 1.95 -6.68
CA PHE A 44 3.47 0.60 -6.40
C PHE A 44 4.98 0.52 -6.17
N LEU A 45 5.78 1.22 -6.98
CA LEU A 45 7.24 1.30 -6.77
C LEU A 45 7.58 2.00 -5.45
N ARG A 46 6.91 3.11 -5.13
CA ARG A 46 7.22 3.93 -3.94
C ARG A 46 6.83 3.24 -2.64
N PHE A 47 5.79 2.43 -2.65
CA PHE A 47 5.25 1.73 -1.47
C PHE A 47 5.35 0.21 -1.56
N LYS A 48 6.38 -0.29 -2.27
CA LYS A 48 6.68 -1.72 -2.38
C LYS A 48 7.04 -2.36 -1.02
N GLU A 49 7.59 -1.56 -0.10
CA GLU A 49 7.86 -1.95 1.28
C GLU A 49 7.08 -1.02 2.21
N PRO A 50 6.13 -1.52 3.02
CA PRO A 50 5.45 -0.69 4.01
C PRO A 50 6.48 -0.24 5.05
N ARG A 51 6.89 1.03 4.99
CA ARG A 51 7.70 1.66 6.05
C ARG A 51 6.81 1.85 7.28
N GLN A 52 7.37 1.70 8.48
CA GLN A 52 6.60 1.86 9.73
C GLN A 52 5.85 3.20 9.73
N GLY A 53 4.53 3.15 9.93
CA GLY A 53 3.66 4.34 9.96
C GLY A 53 3.09 4.78 8.60
N GLN A 54 3.40 4.09 7.49
CA GLN A 54 2.86 4.38 6.16
C GLN A 54 1.85 3.30 5.73
N SER A 55 0.70 3.25 6.41
CA SER A 55 -0.46 2.44 6.02
C SER A 55 -1.55 3.35 5.44
N GLY A 56 -2.26 2.90 4.39
CA GLY A 56 -3.38 3.64 3.78
C GLY A 56 -3.15 4.12 2.34
N HIS A 57 -2.06 3.71 1.68
CA HIS A 57 -1.77 4.10 0.29
C HIS A 57 -2.61 3.36 -0.75
N PHE A 58 -3.15 2.20 -0.38
CA PHE A 58 -4.04 1.41 -1.20
C PHE A 58 -5.27 1.09 -0.38
N ARG A 59 -6.45 1.42 -0.89
CA ARG A 59 -7.72 1.08 -0.26
C ARG A 59 -8.61 0.36 -1.24
N LEU A 60 -9.36 -0.61 -0.75
CA LEU A 60 -10.42 -1.24 -1.51
C LEU A 60 -11.74 -0.91 -0.84
N HIS A 61 -12.60 -0.20 -1.56
CA HIS A 61 -13.98 -0.04 -1.18
C HIS A 61 -14.80 -1.14 -1.85
N ILE A 62 -15.52 -1.89 -1.03
CA ILE A 62 -16.44 -2.93 -1.48
C ILE A 62 -17.84 -2.43 -1.15
N GLU A 63 -18.68 -2.31 -2.16
CA GLU A 63 -20.11 -2.09 -2.02
C GLU A 63 -20.84 -3.38 -2.35
N ASP A 64 -21.49 -3.96 -1.35
CA ASP A 64 -22.24 -5.19 -1.49
C ASP A 64 -23.61 -4.97 -2.17
N LEU A 65 -24.35 -6.05 -2.39
CA LEU A 65 -25.65 -6.03 -3.07
C LEU A 65 -26.77 -5.42 -2.24
N ASP A 66 -26.66 -5.49 -0.92
CA ASP A 66 -27.56 -4.88 0.04
C ASP A 66 -27.24 -3.38 0.24
N GLY A 67 -26.19 -2.88 -0.44
CA GLY A 67 -25.73 -1.49 -0.39
C GLY A 67 -24.74 -1.20 0.73
N ASP A 68 -24.28 -2.24 1.44
CA ASP A 68 -23.30 -2.09 2.52
C ASP A 68 -21.93 -1.76 1.95
N LYS A 69 -21.34 -0.66 2.44
CA LYS A 69 -20.04 -0.18 2.00
C LYS A 69 -18.99 -0.42 3.07
N ARG A 70 -17.93 -1.15 2.72
CA ARG A 70 -16.75 -1.33 3.58
C ARG A 70 -15.48 -0.92 2.87
N THR A 71 -14.55 -0.38 3.65
CA THR A 71 -13.24 0.06 3.16
C THR A 71 -12.16 -0.71 3.87
N PHE A 72 -11.23 -1.26 3.10
CA PHE A 72 -10.12 -2.05 3.62
C PHE A 72 -8.80 -1.44 3.18
N ASP A 73 -7.88 -1.25 4.14
CA ASP A 73 -6.51 -0.89 3.83
C ASP A 73 -5.76 -2.09 3.29
N LEU A 74 -5.06 -1.87 2.19
CA LEU A 74 -4.31 -2.86 1.47
C LEU A 74 -2.83 -2.49 1.45
N THR A 75 -1.99 -3.50 1.23
CA THR A 75 -0.57 -3.29 0.94
C THR A 75 -0.29 -3.71 -0.50
N SER A 76 0.61 -3.01 -1.17
CA SER A 76 1.02 -3.34 -2.53
C SER A 76 1.90 -4.59 -2.55
N GLU A 77 1.63 -5.52 -3.48
CA GLU A 77 2.56 -6.58 -3.89
C GLU A 77 3.15 -6.30 -5.28
N GLY A 78 2.49 -5.46 -6.09
CA GLY A 78 3.01 -4.98 -7.37
C GLY A 78 1.95 -4.94 -8.47
N THR A 79 2.41 -4.90 -9.72
CA THR A 79 1.56 -5.00 -10.91
C THR A 79 1.99 -6.21 -11.74
N LYS A 80 1.03 -6.93 -12.33
CA LYS A 80 1.28 -8.08 -13.18
C LYS A 80 0.46 -8.00 -14.47
N THR A 81 1.03 -8.44 -15.57
CA THR A 81 0.28 -8.63 -16.82
C THR A 81 -0.08 -10.11 -16.97
N LYS A 82 -1.34 -10.42 -17.25
CA LYS A 82 -1.83 -11.78 -17.50
C LYS A 82 -2.88 -11.73 -18.60
N ASP A 83 -2.74 -12.54 -19.65
CA ASP A 83 -3.72 -12.63 -20.74
C ASP A 83 -4.08 -11.26 -21.36
N PHE A 84 -3.07 -10.40 -21.57
CA PHE A 84 -3.20 -9.00 -22.04
C PHE A 84 -3.97 -8.05 -21.09
N MET A 85 -4.36 -8.51 -19.91
CA MET A 85 -4.93 -7.69 -18.84
C MET A 85 -3.85 -7.22 -17.88
N LEU A 86 -3.98 -5.99 -17.39
CA LEU A 86 -3.15 -5.48 -16.31
C LEU A 86 -3.83 -5.67 -14.96
N LEU A 87 -3.10 -6.30 -14.05
CA LEU A 87 -3.56 -6.62 -12.71
C LEU A 87 -2.77 -5.81 -11.68
N ALA A 88 -3.47 -5.09 -10.81
CA ALA A 88 -2.94 -4.66 -9.53
C ALA A 88 -2.95 -5.85 -8.56
N VAL A 89 -1.79 -6.17 -7.98
CA VAL A 89 -1.64 -7.24 -6.99
C VAL A 89 -1.45 -6.59 -5.63
N VAL A 90 -2.39 -6.86 -4.75
CA VAL A 90 -2.48 -6.23 -3.42
C VAL A 90 -2.79 -7.27 -2.37
N LYS A 91 -2.29 -7.07 -1.16
CA LYS A 91 -2.51 -7.97 -0.02
C LYS A 91 -3.30 -7.29 1.09
N LYS A 92 -4.10 -8.10 1.77
CA LYS A 92 -4.74 -7.78 3.04
C LYS A 92 -4.32 -8.80 4.08
N ASN A 93 -3.69 -8.36 5.17
CA ASN A 93 -3.41 -9.25 6.29
C ASN A 93 -4.73 -9.69 6.92
N PHE A 94 -4.81 -10.96 7.30
CA PHE A 94 -6.00 -11.54 7.91
C PHE A 94 -6.34 -10.80 9.21
N ASN A 95 -7.60 -10.41 9.36
CA ASN A 95 -8.12 -9.86 10.61
C ASN A 95 -9.54 -10.40 10.82
N PRO A 96 -9.78 -11.24 11.83
CA PRO A 96 -11.08 -11.88 12.03
C PRO A 96 -12.21 -10.89 12.32
N HIS A 97 -11.88 -9.66 12.72
CA HIS A 97 -12.87 -8.63 13.06
C HIS A 97 -13.39 -7.84 11.87
N ASP A 98 -12.71 -7.85 10.72
CA ASP A 98 -13.09 -7.03 9.57
C ASP A 98 -14.04 -7.74 8.58
N GLY A 99 -14.11 -9.08 8.67
CA GLY A 99 -14.96 -9.92 7.83
C GLY A 99 -14.61 -9.86 6.35
N PHE A 100 -13.38 -9.48 6.01
CA PHE A 100 -12.93 -9.27 4.63
C PHE A 100 -13.14 -10.49 3.72
N GLU A 101 -12.84 -11.69 4.22
CA GLU A 101 -12.99 -12.93 3.46
C GLU A 101 -14.45 -13.25 3.09
N GLN A 102 -15.42 -12.76 3.87
CA GLN A 102 -16.85 -13.03 3.64
C GLN A 102 -17.35 -12.44 2.33
N PHE A 103 -16.75 -11.33 1.88
CA PHE A 103 -17.10 -10.67 0.62
C PHE A 103 -16.73 -11.51 -0.59
N PHE A 104 -15.71 -12.37 -0.48
CA PHE A 104 -15.24 -13.20 -1.59
C PHE A 104 -15.86 -14.59 -1.60
N GLY A 105 -16.33 -15.09 -0.44
CA GLY A 105 -17.00 -16.39 -0.34
C GLY A 105 -18.26 -16.52 -1.20
N ARG A 106 -18.97 -15.41 -1.48
CA ARG A 106 -20.18 -15.39 -2.32
C ARG A 106 -19.93 -15.09 -3.80
N MET A 107 -18.75 -14.58 -4.17
CA MET A 107 -18.44 -14.21 -5.57
C MET A 107 -18.23 -15.40 -6.52
N TYR A 108 -18.22 -16.63 -5.99
CA TYR A 108 -17.98 -17.85 -6.76
C TYR A 108 -19.26 -18.52 -7.30
N PHE A 109 -20.44 -17.95 -7.04
CA PHE A 109 -21.69 -18.44 -7.63
C PHE A 109 -21.95 -17.76 -8.98
N GLU A 110 -21.89 -18.52 -10.07
CA GLU A 110 -22.24 -18.02 -11.40
C GLU A 110 -23.69 -17.54 -11.44
N GLY A 111 -23.89 -16.25 -11.79
CA GLY A 111 -25.21 -15.65 -11.98
C GLY A 111 -25.65 -14.65 -10.92
N ASP A 112 -24.95 -14.59 -9.77
CA ASP A 112 -25.23 -13.57 -8.76
C ASP A 112 -24.59 -12.22 -9.14
N PRO A 113 -25.27 -11.10 -8.84
CA PRO A 113 -24.69 -9.79 -9.06
C PRO A 113 -23.42 -9.66 -8.22
N ARG A 114 -22.37 -9.08 -8.81
CA ARG A 114 -21.07 -8.93 -8.15
C ARG A 114 -21.05 -7.61 -7.37
N PRO A 115 -20.40 -7.56 -6.19
CA PRO A 115 -20.23 -6.30 -5.49
C PRO A 115 -19.35 -5.37 -6.32
N VAL A 116 -19.58 -4.07 -6.15
CA VAL A 116 -18.77 -3.04 -6.80
C VAL A 116 -17.47 -2.88 -6.03
N LEU A 117 -16.36 -2.93 -6.76
CA LEU A 117 -15.02 -2.82 -6.20
C LEU A 117 -14.37 -1.53 -6.70
N LEU A 118 -14.11 -0.61 -5.78
CA LEU A 118 -13.37 0.62 -6.07
C LEU A 118 -12.00 0.53 -5.42
N PHE A 119 -10.97 0.40 -6.26
CA PHE A 119 -9.58 0.42 -5.86
C PHE A 119 -9.05 1.86 -5.86
N GLU A 120 -8.58 2.29 -4.72
CA GLU A 120 -8.00 3.61 -4.53
C GLU A 120 -6.49 3.51 -4.30
N ALA A 121 -5.74 4.34 -5.00
CA ALA A 121 -4.31 4.49 -4.85
C ALA A 121 -3.94 5.96 -4.57
N GLU A 122 -3.13 6.17 -3.55
CA GLU A 122 -2.71 7.50 -3.12
C GLU A 122 -1.19 7.65 -3.12
N LEU A 123 -0.71 8.54 -4.01
CA LEU A 123 0.68 9.00 -3.98
C LEU A 123 0.76 10.20 -3.04
N PHE A 124 1.16 9.96 -1.80
CA PHE A 124 1.63 11.05 -0.95
C PHE A 124 2.99 11.51 -1.47
N GLN A 125 3.13 12.80 -1.78
CA GLN A 125 4.44 13.42 -1.69
C GLN A 125 4.75 13.48 -0.20
N PRO A 126 5.77 12.78 0.31
CA PRO A 126 6.27 13.12 1.64
C PRO A 126 6.66 14.59 1.61
N ASP A 127 6.51 15.28 2.75
CA ASP A 127 7.07 16.62 2.92
C ASP A 127 8.49 16.61 2.35
N ALA A 128 8.83 17.56 1.46
CA ALA A 128 10.14 17.62 0.81
C ALA A 128 11.29 17.49 1.82
N LEU A 129 11.03 17.87 3.08
CA LEU A 129 11.89 17.66 4.22
C LEU A 129 12.20 16.20 4.54
N ILE A 130 11.19 15.31 4.57
CA ILE A 130 11.37 13.90 4.91
C ILE A 130 12.16 13.19 3.81
N GLU A 131 11.93 13.53 2.54
CA GLU A 131 12.70 12.99 1.42
C GLU A 131 14.17 13.48 1.43
N ALA A 132 14.38 14.76 1.75
CA ALA A 132 15.72 15.31 1.96
C ALA A 132 16.43 14.65 3.17
N VAL A 133 15.72 14.49 4.29
CA VAL A 133 16.21 13.84 5.52
C VAL A 133 16.59 12.39 5.24
N ASP A 134 15.76 11.61 4.53
CA ASP A 134 16.05 10.21 4.20
C ASP A 134 17.28 10.07 3.28
N THR A 135 17.35 10.90 2.24
CA THR A 135 18.47 10.91 1.28
C THR A 135 19.79 11.27 1.98
N LEU A 136 19.73 12.28 2.86
CA LEU A 136 20.89 12.68 3.65
C LEU A 136 21.24 11.63 4.72
N THR A 137 20.26 11.03 5.37
CA THR A 137 20.50 9.96 6.36
C THR A 137 21.20 8.77 5.73
N GLN A 138 20.83 8.36 4.50
CA GLN A 138 21.51 7.29 3.78
C GLN A 138 22.93 7.67 3.35
N SER A 139 23.13 8.93 2.96
CA SER A 139 24.44 9.46 2.52
C SER A 139 25.41 9.70 3.68
N VAL A 140 24.89 10.03 4.87
CA VAL A 140 25.66 10.34 6.09
C VAL A 140 25.87 9.09 6.95
N LYS A 141 25.16 7.99 6.67
CA LYS A 141 25.28 6.72 7.41
C LYS A 141 26.72 6.20 7.35
N GLY A 142 27.46 6.36 8.46
CA GLY A 142 28.87 5.95 8.57
C GLY A 142 29.89 7.09 8.47
N SER A 143 29.45 8.33 8.26
CA SER A 143 30.28 9.53 8.35
C SER A 143 30.12 10.22 9.71
N ASP A 144 31.17 10.86 10.22
CA ASP A 144 31.12 11.69 11.45
C ASP A 144 30.52 13.09 11.19
N VAL A 145 29.72 13.21 10.13
CA VAL A 145 29.14 14.49 9.69
C VAL A 145 27.80 14.68 10.39
N THR A 146 27.63 15.85 11.01
CA THR A 146 26.34 16.30 11.53
C THR A 146 25.71 17.24 10.51
N VAL A 147 24.47 16.96 10.13
CA VAL A 147 23.70 17.74 9.15
C VAL A 147 22.44 18.25 9.83
N THR A 148 22.25 19.57 9.85
CA THR A 148 21.01 20.20 10.28
C THR A 148 20.24 20.69 9.06
N LEU A 149 18.98 20.29 8.96
CA LEU A 149 18.04 20.69 7.92
C LEU A 149 16.99 21.61 8.53
N GLU A 150 16.80 22.78 7.93
CA GLU A 150 15.83 23.78 8.37
C GLU A 150 14.83 24.09 7.24
N TYR A 151 13.55 24.22 7.58
CA TYR A 151 12.49 24.61 6.64
C TYR A 151 11.34 25.30 7.38
N GLY A 152 11.17 26.60 7.09
CA GLY A 152 10.29 27.45 7.88
C GLY A 152 10.73 27.44 9.35
N ASP A 153 9.78 27.14 10.24
CA ASP A 153 10.00 27.13 11.68
C ASP A 153 10.45 25.76 12.23
N LYS A 154 10.71 24.79 11.35
CA LYS A 154 11.07 23.41 11.72
C LYS A 154 12.55 23.13 11.43
N SER A 155 13.23 22.44 12.35
CA SER A 155 14.59 21.95 12.16
C SER A 155 14.75 20.48 12.56
N VAL A 156 15.59 19.76 11.82
CA VAL A 156 15.97 18.36 12.09
C VAL A 156 17.48 18.21 11.99
N THR A 157 18.11 17.71 13.05
CA THR A 157 19.56 17.45 13.08
C THR A 157 19.82 15.95 13.01
N LEU A 158 20.58 15.54 12.00
CA LEU A 158 21.07 14.19 11.78
C LEU A 158 22.55 14.15 12.15
N GLY A 159 22.93 13.31 13.09
CA GLY A 159 24.33 13.13 13.49
C GLY A 159 24.53 11.82 14.24
N LYS A 160 25.78 11.43 14.43
CA LYS A 160 26.14 10.29 15.27
C LYS A 160 25.67 10.62 16.69
N LYS A 161 24.69 9.86 17.20
CA LYS A 161 24.29 9.94 18.60
C LYS A 161 25.50 9.48 19.40
N ASP A 162 26.28 10.41 19.95
CA ASP A 162 27.33 10.05 20.89
C ASP A 162 26.67 9.26 22.01
N ARG A 163 27.02 7.98 22.07
CA ARG A 163 26.85 7.19 23.29
C ARG A 163 27.84 7.76 24.29
N ASN A 164 27.49 8.87 24.91
CA ASN A 164 28.00 9.28 26.19
C ASN A 164 26.78 9.75 27.00
N LEU A 165 26.26 8.82 27.78
CA LEU A 165 25.69 9.16 29.08
C LEU A 165 26.56 8.44 30.09
N ASP A 166 27.12 9.27 30.96
CA ASP A 166 28.18 9.04 31.91
C ASP A 166 27.89 7.97 32.99
N ALA A 167 29.00 7.55 33.61
CA ALA A 167 29.18 7.03 34.96
C ALA A 167 28.86 5.54 35.24
#